data_AF-A0A672PF03-F1
#
_entry.id   AF-A0A672PF03-F1
#
_cell.length_a   1.000
_cell.length_b   1.000
_cell.length_c   1.000
_cell.angle_alpha   90.00
_cell.angle_beta   90.00
_cell.angle_gamma   90.00
#
_symmetry.space_group_name_H-M   'P 1'
#
loop_
_entity.id
_entity.type
_entity.pdbx_description
1 polymer ?
#
loop_
_entity_poly.entity_id
_entity_poly.type
_entity_poly.pdbx_seq_one_letter_code
_entity_poly.pdbx_strand_id
1 'polypeptide(L)'
;EQQTHFWLTITTLIQMPVLKKFVVFFCLGRIKQCKNYYEILGVQKDASEDDLKKAYRKLALKFHPDKNHAPGATEAFKAIGNAYAVLSNVEKRRQYDQLGSTRSSQTNDTHFQADISPEDLFNMFFGGGFPSSNVHMYSNGRMRFNQNHGERGEHRGGGLALLMQLMPILILVIVSALSQMMVTNPPYSLSFRPSAGHTHKRVTENLAVTFYVNERFSQDYSGANLKRVESSVEDDYISNLRNNCWKEKQQKEGLLYRARYFGDSDLYQRAQRMGTPSCSRLSEVQASLH
;
A
#
# COMPACT_ATOMS: atom_id res chain seq x y z
N GLU A 1 -27.99 5.99 46.21
CA GLU A 1 -27.91 4.92 45.18
C GLU A 1 -28.25 5.35 43.75
N GLN A 2 -29.02 6.43 43.52
CA GLN A 2 -29.38 6.85 42.14
C GLN A 2 -28.39 7.81 41.44
N GLN A 3 -27.46 8.43 42.17
CA GLN A 3 -26.53 9.41 41.59
C GLN A 3 -25.21 8.82 41.07
N THR A 4 -24.84 7.63 41.53
CA THR A 4 -23.66 6.88 41.06
C THR A 4 -23.94 6.12 39.75
N HIS A 5 -25.19 5.70 39.52
CA HIS A 5 -25.60 5.07 38.26
C HIS A 5 -25.65 6.05 37.07
N PHE A 6 -25.84 7.35 37.31
CA PHE A 6 -25.89 8.36 36.24
C PHE A 6 -24.49 8.71 35.68
N TRP A 7 -23.46 8.65 36.51
CA TRP A 7 -22.07 8.83 36.06
C TRP A 7 -21.51 7.57 35.38
N LEU A 8 -21.89 6.37 35.83
CA LEU A 8 -21.48 5.10 35.20
C LEU A 8 -22.12 4.87 33.82
N THR A 9 -23.35 5.34 33.59
CA THR A 9 -24.00 5.30 32.26
C THR A 9 -23.41 6.30 31.27
N ILE A 10 -22.95 7.47 31.74
CA ILE A 10 -22.27 8.45 30.88
C ILE A 10 -20.85 7.97 30.51
N THR A 11 -20.08 7.36 31.42
CA THR A 11 -18.78 6.77 31.05
C THR A 11 -18.89 5.55 30.15
N THR A 12 -19.99 4.79 30.20
CA THR A 12 -20.21 3.66 29.28
C THR A 12 -20.73 4.08 27.90
N LEU A 13 -21.31 5.29 27.75
CA LEU A 13 -21.64 5.88 26.45
C LEU A 13 -20.43 6.52 25.73
N ILE A 14 -19.32 6.77 26.42
CA ILE A 14 -18.11 7.38 25.81
C ILE A 14 -17.26 6.34 25.04
N GLN A 15 -17.56 5.06 25.17
CA GLN A 15 -16.92 3.98 24.40
C GLN A 15 -17.65 3.69 23.07
N MET A 16 -18.27 4.70 22.44
CA MET A 16 -19.01 4.47 21.20
C MET A 16 -18.12 4.61 19.95
N PRO A 17 -18.05 3.60 19.06
CA PRO A 17 -17.41 3.72 17.74
C PRO A 17 -18.02 4.84 16.88
N VAL A 18 -19.20 5.33 17.25
CA VAL A 18 -19.89 6.48 16.67
C VAL A 18 -19.15 7.80 16.94
N LEU A 19 -18.65 8.03 18.16
CA LEU A 19 -17.95 9.27 18.51
C LEU A 19 -16.58 9.36 17.84
N LYS A 20 -15.86 8.24 17.73
CA LYS A 20 -14.61 8.15 16.95
C LYS A 20 -14.84 8.44 15.47
N LYS A 21 -15.91 7.92 14.87
CA LYS A 21 -16.32 8.23 13.49
C LYS A 21 -16.70 9.71 13.33
N PHE A 22 -17.42 10.29 14.29
CA PHE A 22 -17.79 11.71 14.28
C PHE A 22 -16.56 12.64 14.36
N VAL A 23 -15.63 12.34 15.27
CA VAL A 23 -14.37 13.09 15.40
C VAL A 23 -13.48 12.94 14.17
N VAL A 24 -13.45 11.75 13.54
CA VAL A 24 -12.74 11.52 12.28
C VAL A 24 -13.38 12.34 11.15
N PHE A 25 -14.70 12.31 11.02
CA PHE A 25 -15.44 13.05 9.99
C PHE A 25 -15.24 14.57 10.13
N PHE A 26 -15.33 15.11 11.36
CA PHE A 26 -15.09 16.53 11.61
C PHE A 26 -13.62 16.93 11.33
N CYS A 27 -12.66 16.07 11.69
CA CYS A 27 -11.26 16.30 11.35
C CYS A 27 -10.99 16.25 9.83
N LEU A 28 -11.68 15.37 9.07
CA LEU A 28 -11.57 15.34 7.60
C LEU A 28 -12.07 16.63 6.97
N GLY A 29 -13.21 17.14 7.45
CA GLY A 29 -13.75 18.42 7.01
C GLY A 29 -12.78 19.58 7.26
N ARG A 30 -12.10 19.59 8.41
CA ARG A 30 -11.06 20.59 8.71
C ARG A 30 -9.81 20.44 7.84
N ILE A 31 -9.28 19.23 7.68
CA ILE A 31 -8.06 18.98 6.86
C ILE A 31 -8.30 19.38 5.39
N LYS A 32 -9.51 19.17 4.86
CA LYS A 32 -9.88 19.63 3.51
C LYS A 32 -9.93 21.16 3.37
N GLN A 33 -10.21 21.89 4.44
CA GLN A 33 -10.32 23.35 4.44
C GLN A 33 -9.02 24.06 4.80
N CYS A 34 -8.10 23.36 5.48
CA CYS A 34 -6.79 23.88 5.85
C CYS A 34 -5.87 23.99 4.62
N LYS A 35 -5.42 25.21 4.34
CA LYS A 35 -4.51 25.52 3.23
C LYS A 35 -3.04 25.56 3.67
N ASN A 36 -2.79 25.54 4.98
CA ASN A 36 -1.46 25.61 5.59
C ASN A 36 -0.98 24.23 6.04
N TYR A 37 0.29 23.87 5.77
CA TYR A 37 0.86 22.58 6.17
C TYR A 37 0.93 22.40 7.70
N TYR A 38 1.16 23.49 8.44
CA TYR A 38 1.14 23.48 9.90
C TYR A 38 -0.25 23.15 10.46
N GLU A 39 -1.31 23.71 9.86
CA GLU A 39 -2.70 23.43 10.24
C GLU A 39 -3.12 22.00 9.87
N ILE A 40 -2.68 21.49 8.72
CA ILE A 40 -2.93 20.10 8.30
C ILE A 40 -2.34 19.10 9.30
N LEU A 41 -1.14 19.37 9.83
CA LEU A 41 -0.52 18.56 10.88
C LEU A 41 -1.04 18.88 12.29
N GLY A 42 -1.77 19.98 12.46
CA GLY A 42 -2.27 20.45 13.76
C GLY A 42 -1.15 20.89 14.70
N VAL A 43 -0.08 21.47 14.14
CA VAL A 43 1.10 21.95 14.88
C VAL A 43 1.28 23.46 14.68
N GLN A 44 1.99 24.12 15.59
CA GLN A 44 2.34 25.53 15.47
C GLN A 44 3.52 25.73 14.51
N LYS A 45 3.71 26.96 14.00
CA LYS A 45 4.78 27.28 13.04
C LYS A 45 6.19 27.11 13.63
N ASP A 46 6.32 27.24 14.95
CA ASP A 46 7.55 27.05 15.73
C ASP A 46 7.79 25.58 16.15
N ALA A 47 6.95 24.64 15.70
CA ALA A 47 7.05 23.24 16.09
C ALA A 47 8.43 22.63 15.72
N SER A 48 8.96 21.84 16.66
CA SER A 48 10.20 21.09 16.48
C SER A 48 10.02 19.92 15.51
N GLU A 49 11.11 19.38 14.96
CA GLU A 49 11.05 18.20 14.09
C GLU A 49 10.40 16.99 14.79
N ASP A 50 10.62 16.86 16.10
CA ASP A 50 10.05 15.77 16.89
C ASP A 50 8.53 15.92 17.05
N ASP A 51 8.04 17.15 17.14
CA ASP A 51 6.60 17.43 17.20
C ASP A 51 5.93 17.19 15.85
N LEU A 52 6.60 17.52 14.74
CA LEU A 52 6.16 17.18 13.39
C LEU A 52 6.07 15.66 13.20
N LYS A 53 7.09 14.91 13.64
CA LYS A 53 7.11 13.43 13.62
C LYS A 53 5.96 12.84 14.43
N LYS A 54 5.74 13.33 15.66
CA LYS A 54 4.65 12.87 16.53
C LYS A 54 3.27 13.15 15.93
N ALA A 55 3.07 14.35 15.39
CA ALA A 55 1.83 14.75 14.74
C ALA A 55 1.53 13.89 13.50
N TYR A 56 2.52 13.70 12.62
CA TYR A 56 2.41 12.83 11.46
C TYR A 56 2.06 11.40 11.86
N ARG A 57 2.78 10.80 12.83
CA ARG A 57 2.51 9.44 13.32
C ARG A 57 1.07 9.28 13.79
N LYS A 58 0.56 10.24 14.56
CA LYS A 58 -0.80 10.23 15.11
C LYS A 58 -1.86 10.34 14.01
N LEU A 59 -1.66 11.21 13.03
CA LEU A 59 -2.60 11.45 11.94
C LEU A 59 -2.58 10.31 10.91
N ALA A 60 -1.40 9.81 10.54
CA ALA A 60 -1.23 8.71 9.61
C ALA A 60 -1.94 7.43 10.10
N LEU A 61 -1.86 7.12 11.39
CA LEU A 61 -2.59 5.99 11.98
C LEU A 61 -4.11 6.20 12.01
N LYS A 62 -4.57 7.45 12.16
CA LYS A 62 -5.99 7.82 12.24
C LYS A 62 -6.67 7.84 10.86
N PHE A 63 -5.91 8.19 9.82
CA PHE A 63 -6.40 8.35 8.45
C PHE A 63 -5.90 7.28 7.48
N HIS A 64 -5.33 6.19 8.00
CA HIS A 64 -4.85 5.10 7.18
C HIS A 64 -5.98 4.49 6.32
N PRO A 65 -5.78 4.29 5.00
CA PRO A 65 -6.83 3.86 4.07
C PRO A 65 -7.42 2.47 4.40
N ASP A 66 -6.64 1.60 5.03
CA ASP A 66 -7.08 0.27 5.49
C ASP A 66 -8.01 0.32 6.71
N LYS A 67 -7.86 1.33 7.58
CA LYS A 67 -8.64 1.43 8.83
C LYS A 67 -9.78 2.44 8.75
N ASN A 68 -9.77 3.31 7.73
CA ASN A 68 -10.69 4.42 7.61
C ASN A 68 -11.19 4.57 6.17
N HIS A 69 -12.40 4.06 5.92
CA HIS A 69 -13.08 4.13 4.62
C HIS A 69 -14.05 5.31 4.50
N ALA A 70 -13.89 6.36 5.33
CA ALA A 70 -14.73 7.54 5.21
C ALA A 70 -14.45 8.29 3.89
N PRO A 71 -15.47 8.90 3.25
CA PRO A 71 -15.28 9.65 2.02
C PRO A 71 -14.29 10.80 2.25
N GLY A 72 -13.20 10.83 1.48
CA GLY A 72 -12.13 11.83 1.60
C GLY A 72 -11.00 11.47 2.57
N ALA A 73 -11.01 10.29 3.20
CA ALA A 73 -9.90 9.83 4.05
C ALA A 73 -8.58 9.67 3.27
N THR A 74 -8.65 9.15 2.04
CA THR A 74 -7.49 9.01 1.14
C THR A 74 -6.89 10.37 0.77
N GLU A 75 -7.71 11.38 0.49
CA GLU A 75 -7.25 12.73 0.16
C GLU A 75 -6.60 13.40 1.38
N ALA A 76 -7.20 13.25 2.57
CA ALA A 76 -6.63 13.75 3.81
C ALA A 76 -5.30 13.07 4.13
N PHE A 77 -5.19 11.75 3.93
CA PHE A 77 -3.94 11.01 4.12
C PHE A 77 -2.83 11.52 3.20
N LYS A 78 -3.14 11.78 1.92
CA LYS A 78 -2.21 12.41 0.97
C LYS A 78 -1.79 13.80 1.42
N ALA A 79 -2.73 14.64 1.86
CA ALA A 79 -2.44 15.98 2.38
C ALA A 79 -1.53 15.95 3.61
N ILE A 80 -1.75 15.02 4.54
CA ILE A 80 -0.91 14.80 5.73
C ILE A 80 0.51 14.37 5.33
N GLY A 81 0.64 13.45 4.38
CA GLY A 81 1.93 13.00 3.85
C GLY A 81 2.72 14.13 3.20
N ASN A 82 2.06 14.92 2.34
CA ASN A 82 2.68 16.06 1.66
C ASN A 82 3.12 17.13 2.66
N ALA A 83 2.26 17.48 3.63
CA ALA A 83 2.59 18.45 4.67
C ALA A 83 3.83 18.04 5.47
N TYR A 84 3.91 16.77 5.86
CA TYR A 84 5.09 16.26 6.57
C TYR A 84 6.33 16.20 5.68
N ALA A 85 6.24 15.77 4.42
CA ALA A 85 7.37 15.70 3.52
C ALA A 85 8.02 17.08 3.26
N VAL A 86 7.22 18.15 3.25
CA VAL A 86 7.71 19.53 3.12
C VAL A 86 8.25 20.05 4.46
N LEU A 87 7.52 19.90 5.56
CA LEU A 87 7.88 20.48 6.85
C LEU A 87 9.01 19.73 7.57
N SER A 88 9.20 18.43 7.30
CA SER A 88 10.27 17.62 7.92
C SER A 88 11.66 17.90 7.34
N ASN A 89 11.75 18.50 6.15
CA ASN A 89 13.03 18.88 5.56
C ASN A 89 13.28 20.38 5.81
N VAL A 90 14.38 20.71 6.50
CA VAL A 90 14.71 22.09 6.90
C VAL A 90 14.76 23.05 5.71
N GLU A 91 15.32 22.62 4.57
CA GLU A 91 15.43 23.45 3.37
C GLU A 91 14.06 23.65 2.70
N LYS A 92 13.25 22.60 2.57
CA LYS A 92 11.88 22.69 2.01
C LYS A 92 10.94 23.49 2.92
N ARG A 93 11.07 23.34 4.25
CA ARG A 93 10.33 24.14 5.25
C ARG A 93 10.69 25.61 5.14
N ARG A 94 11.97 25.94 5.02
CA ARG A 94 12.44 27.32 4.83
C ARG A 94 11.89 27.93 3.55
N GLN A 95 11.93 27.21 2.43
CA GLN A 95 11.37 27.66 1.15
C GLN A 95 9.85 27.86 1.24
N TYR A 96 9.15 26.96 1.91
CA TYR A 96 7.72 27.08 2.18
C TYR A 96 7.39 28.31 3.05
N ASP A 97 8.15 28.54 4.11
CA ASP A 97 7.99 29.67 5.01
C ASP A 97 8.33 31.01 4.35
N GLN A 98 9.28 31.03 3.40
CA GLN A 98 9.65 32.21 2.61
C GLN A 98 8.62 32.57 1.54
N LEU A 99 7.93 31.57 0.97
CA LEU A 99 6.91 31.74 -0.07
C LEU A 99 5.50 32.02 0.51
N GLY A 100 5.28 31.76 1.81
CA GLY A 100 3.96 31.61 2.43
C GLY A 100 3.33 32.87 3.03
N SER A 101 2.73 33.71 2.18
CA SER A 101 1.49 34.48 2.50
C SER A 101 0.69 34.89 1.24
N THR A 102 1.25 34.72 0.02
CA THR A 102 0.62 35.15 -1.24
C THR A 102 0.39 33.99 -2.21
N ARG A 103 -0.30 32.93 -1.77
CA ARG A 103 -0.86 31.91 -2.67
C ARG A 103 -2.33 31.65 -2.36
N SER A 104 -3.11 32.73 -2.32
CA SER A 104 -4.51 32.68 -2.67
C SER A 104 -4.63 32.52 -4.18
N SER A 105 -5.20 31.38 -4.60
CA SER A 105 -5.80 31.16 -5.93
C SER A 105 -4.83 31.07 -7.11
N GLN A 106 -4.48 29.85 -7.51
CA GLN A 106 -4.59 29.34 -8.89
C GLN A 106 -3.81 28.02 -9.04
N THR A 107 -4.57 26.96 -9.30
CA THR A 107 -4.27 25.83 -10.18
C THR A 107 -2.89 25.85 -10.87
N ASN A 108 -1.95 25.04 -10.37
CA ASN A 108 -0.94 24.26 -11.11
C ASN A 108 0.07 23.64 -10.12
N ASP A 109 -0.30 22.49 -9.55
CA ASP A 109 0.53 21.62 -8.70
C ASP A 109 1.70 21.00 -9.49
N THR A 110 2.75 21.76 -9.75
CA THR A 110 3.93 21.24 -10.48
C THR A 110 5.28 21.58 -9.84
N HIS A 111 5.33 22.14 -8.62
CA HIS A 111 6.63 22.53 -8.05
C HIS A 111 6.92 22.16 -6.59
N PHE A 112 5.97 21.53 -5.88
CA PHE A 112 6.22 21.03 -4.52
C PHE A 112 5.67 19.61 -4.33
N GLN A 113 5.71 18.79 -5.38
CA GLN A 113 5.44 17.36 -5.24
C GLN A 113 6.56 16.78 -4.38
N ALA A 114 6.22 16.16 -3.25
CA ALA A 114 7.17 15.35 -2.52
C ALA A 114 7.67 14.24 -3.46
N ASP A 115 8.99 14.09 -3.59
CA ASP A 115 9.63 13.02 -4.38
C ASP A 115 9.36 11.61 -3.82
N ILE A 116 8.59 11.52 -2.73
CA ILE A 116 8.28 10.32 -1.97
C ILE A 116 6.76 10.24 -1.85
N SER A 117 6.15 9.12 -2.27
CA SER A 117 4.71 8.90 -2.12
C SER A 117 4.33 8.88 -0.63
N PRO A 118 3.15 9.41 -0.23
CA PRO A 118 2.66 9.30 1.15
C PRO A 118 2.67 7.86 1.71
N GLU A 119 2.45 6.88 0.82
CA GLU A 119 2.51 5.45 1.09
C GLU A 119 3.94 4.97 1.35
N ASP A 120 4.93 5.45 0.56
CA ASP A 120 6.35 5.13 0.75
C ASP A 120 6.91 5.76 2.03
N LEU A 121 6.49 6.99 2.32
CA LEU A 121 6.81 7.70 3.55
C LEU A 121 6.25 6.97 4.78
N PHE A 122 5.03 6.43 4.68
CA PHE A 122 4.42 5.60 5.72
C PHE A 122 5.16 4.27 5.88
N ASN A 123 5.48 3.59 4.78
CA ASN A 123 6.24 2.35 4.78
C ASN A 123 7.65 2.54 5.38
N MET A 124 8.29 3.67 5.12
CA MET A 124 9.56 4.06 5.73
C MET A 124 9.44 4.26 7.25
N PHE A 125 8.28 4.72 7.74
CA PHE A 125 8.04 5.00 9.17
C PHE A 125 7.49 3.79 9.95
N PHE A 126 6.68 2.94 9.32
CA PHE A 126 5.92 1.86 9.98
C PHE A 126 6.17 0.46 9.41
N GLY A 127 6.76 0.34 8.22
CA GLY A 127 6.96 -0.92 7.48
C GLY A 127 8.17 -1.75 7.91
N GLY A 128 8.72 -1.51 9.11
CA GLY A 128 9.75 -2.37 9.71
C GLY A 128 11.16 -2.24 9.11
N GLY A 129 11.45 -1.15 8.39
CA GLY A 129 12.69 -0.97 7.64
C GLY A 129 13.75 -0.05 8.24
N PHE A 130 13.70 0.34 9.52
CA PHE A 130 14.80 1.09 10.15
C PHE A 130 15.04 0.70 11.62
N PRO A 131 16.30 0.44 12.03
CA PRO A 131 16.66 0.45 13.44
C PRO A 131 16.55 1.89 13.95
N SER A 132 15.90 2.05 15.09
CA SER A 132 15.83 3.30 15.82
C SER A 132 17.25 3.77 16.16
N SER A 133 17.76 4.78 15.43
CA SER A 133 18.49 5.94 15.97
C SER A 133 19.06 6.83 14.85
N ASN A 134 18.66 8.11 14.90
CA ASN A 134 19.35 9.32 14.44
C ASN A 134 19.99 9.33 13.03
N VAL A 135 19.37 10.12 12.15
CA VAL A 135 20.01 10.67 10.95
C VAL A 135 21.11 11.65 11.39
N HIS A 136 22.36 11.21 11.34
CA HIS A 136 23.52 12.07 11.14
C HIS A 136 24.32 11.53 9.96
N MET A 137 24.66 12.45 9.04
CA MET A 137 25.56 12.23 7.91
C MET A 137 26.96 11.81 8.37
N TYR A 138 27.55 10.88 7.60
CA TYR A 138 28.98 10.63 7.33
C TYR A 138 29.95 10.11 8.43
N SER A 139 30.84 9.22 7.95
CA SER A 139 32.23 8.97 8.38
C SER A 139 32.55 7.67 9.15
N ASN A 140 33.68 7.08 8.74
CA ASN A 140 34.37 5.91 9.28
C ASN A 140 34.48 5.90 10.81
N GLY A 141 34.22 4.75 11.43
CA GLY A 141 34.68 4.47 12.81
C GLY A 141 33.87 3.41 13.54
N ARG A 142 34.57 2.40 14.09
CA ARG A 142 34.05 1.26 14.87
C ARG A 142 33.16 1.68 16.05
N MET A 143 32.06 0.95 16.28
CA MET A 143 31.25 1.05 17.51
C MET A 143 31.31 -0.24 18.35
N ARG A 144 31.63 -0.10 19.64
CA ARG A 144 31.50 -1.11 20.70
C ARG A 144 30.04 -1.19 21.17
N PHE A 145 29.57 -2.39 21.45
CA PHE A 145 28.26 -2.66 22.05
C PHE A 145 28.36 -2.64 23.58
N ASN A 146 27.46 -1.94 24.26
CA ASN A 146 27.23 -2.13 25.69
C ASN A 146 25.78 -2.60 25.89
N GLN A 147 25.65 -3.76 26.52
CA GLN A 147 24.41 -4.42 26.87
C GLN A 147 23.88 -3.78 28.16
N ASN A 148 22.58 -3.52 28.25
CA ASN A 148 21.95 -3.52 29.56
C ASN A 148 20.54 -4.11 29.48
N HIS A 149 20.38 -5.21 30.21
CA HIS A 149 19.13 -5.85 30.55
C HIS A 149 18.34 -4.99 31.55
N GLY A 150 17.03 -4.96 31.39
CA GLY A 150 16.09 -4.48 32.41
C GLY A 150 14.91 -5.43 32.51
N GLU A 151 14.88 -6.22 33.59
CA GLU A 151 13.79 -7.09 34.00
C GLU A 151 12.55 -6.30 34.48
N ARG A 152 11.36 -6.90 34.28
CA ARG A 152 10.13 -6.82 35.10
C ARG A 152 9.02 -7.54 34.30
N GLY A 153 8.17 -8.41 34.83
CA GLY A 153 7.99 -8.95 36.17
C GLY A 153 6.96 -10.09 36.08
N GLU A 154 7.12 -11.05 36.97
CA GLU A 154 6.36 -12.29 37.12
C GLU A 154 4.91 -12.02 37.56
N HIS A 155 3.92 -12.56 36.83
CA HIS A 155 2.55 -12.73 37.33
C HIS A 155 2.12 -14.18 37.12
N ARG A 156 2.25 -14.97 38.19
CA ARG A 156 1.61 -16.28 38.35
C ARG A 156 0.10 -16.09 38.46
N GLY A 157 -0.66 -16.70 37.55
CA GLY A 157 -2.11 -16.82 37.65
C GLY A 157 -2.66 -17.78 36.61
N GLY A 158 -2.81 -19.06 36.98
CA GLY A 158 -3.69 -20.08 36.40
C GLY A 158 -3.61 -20.38 34.89
N GLY A 159 -3.47 -21.64 34.50
CA GLY A 159 -3.40 -22.08 33.08
C GLY A 159 -4.56 -21.61 32.17
N LEU A 160 -5.66 -21.09 32.72
CA LEU A 160 -6.76 -20.47 31.99
C LEU A 160 -6.45 -19.03 31.48
N ALA A 161 -5.56 -18.29 32.14
CA ALA A 161 -5.17 -16.94 31.70
C ALA A 161 -4.26 -16.96 30.47
N LEU A 162 -3.36 -17.96 30.40
CA LEU A 162 -2.58 -18.24 29.19
C LEU A 162 -3.49 -18.62 28.02
N LEU A 163 -4.55 -19.39 28.28
CA LEU A 163 -5.57 -19.74 27.28
C LEU A 163 -6.28 -18.49 26.75
N MET A 164 -6.74 -17.58 27.61
CA MET A 164 -7.35 -16.32 27.19
C MET A 164 -6.38 -15.39 26.43
N GLN A 165 -5.10 -15.38 26.79
CA GLN A 165 -4.08 -14.61 26.08
C GLN A 165 -3.75 -15.19 24.69
N LEU A 166 -3.89 -16.51 24.52
CA LEU A 166 -3.64 -17.20 23.26
C LEU A 166 -4.88 -17.22 22.35
N MET A 167 -6.10 -17.02 22.87
CA MET A 167 -7.34 -17.02 22.08
C MET A 167 -7.29 -16.12 20.82
N PRO A 168 -6.79 -14.87 20.85
CA PRO A 168 -6.69 -14.05 19.64
C PRO A 168 -5.74 -14.65 18.59
N ILE A 169 -4.63 -15.24 19.03
CA ILE A 169 -3.65 -15.88 18.16
C ILE A 169 -4.21 -17.18 17.58
N LEU A 170 -4.89 -17.98 18.40
CA LEU A 170 -5.58 -19.20 17.99
C LEU A 170 -6.69 -18.91 16.99
N ILE A 171 -7.49 -17.86 17.22
CA ILE A 171 -8.51 -17.40 16.26
C ILE A 171 -7.86 -16.96 14.95
N LEU A 172 -6.76 -16.20 14.98
CA LEU A 172 -6.06 -15.81 13.75
C LEU A 172 -5.50 -17.01 12.98
N VAL A 173 -4.93 -17.99 13.68
CA VAL A 173 -4.43 -19.24 13.08
C VAL A 173 -5.58 -20.05 12.50
N ILE A 174 -6.68 -20.21 13.23
CA ILE A 174 -7.88 -20.91 12.77
C ILE A 174 -8.51 -20.21 11.57
N VAL A 175 -8.69 -18.89 11.61
CA VAL A 175 -9.24 -18.11 10.49
C VAL A 175 -8.33 -18.20 9.26
N SER A 176 -7.00 -18.15 9.45
CA SER A 176 -6.05 -18.32 8.35
C SER A 176 -6.10 -19.73 7.77
N ALA A 177 -6.21 -20.76 8.61
CA ALA A 177 -6.33 -22.16 8.18
C ALA A 177 -7.67 -22.45 7.48
N LEU A 178 -8.78 -21.94 8.02
CA LEU A 178 -10.11 -22.06 7.41
C LEU A 178 -10.19 -21.31 6.08
N SER A 179 -9.51 -20.15 5.97
CA SER A 179 -9.43 -19.41 4.70
C SER A 179 -8.71 -20.21 3.61
N GLN A 180 -7.70 -21.00 3.97
CA GLN A 180 -7.00 -21.89 3.02
C GLN A 180 -7.88 -23.08 2.58
N MET A 181 -8.77 -23.57 3.44
CA MET A 181 -9.71 -24.64 3.09
C MET A 181 -10.84 -24.18 2.14
N MET A 182 -11.12 -22.88 2.09
CA MET A 182 -12.14 -22.27 1.23
C MET A 182 -11.58 -21.77 -0.11
N VAL A 183 -10.31 -22.05 -0.43
CA VAL A 183 -9.74 -21.73 -1.74
C VAL A 183 -10.32 -22.70 -2.77
N THR A 184 -11.37 -22.25 -3.46
CA THR A 184 -11.83 -22.91 -4.68
C THR A 184 -10.74 -22.75 -5.75
N ASN A 185 -10.23 -23.87 -6.24
CA ASN A 185 -9.30 -23.84 -7.36
C ASN A 185 -9.97 -23.16 -8.56
N PRO A 186 -9.30 -22.22 -9.24
CA PRO A 186 -9.88 -21.53 -10.38
C PRO A 186 -10.22 -22.56 -11.48
N PRO A 187 -11.31 -22.34 -12.25
CA PRO A 187 -11.78 -23.31 -13.24
C PRO A 187 -10.80 -23.54 -14.41
N TYR A 188 -9.82 -22.66 -14.58
CA TYR A 188 -8.79 -22.74 -15.62
C TYR A 188 -7.44 -22.19 -15.17
N SER A 189 -6.42 -22.41 -15.99
CA SER A 189 -5.07 -21.85 -15.86
C SER A 189 -4.50 -21.49 -17.24
N LEU A 190 -3.80 -20.36 -17.37
CA LEU A 190 -3.07 -20.00 -18.60
C LEU A 190 -1.76 -20.80 -18.78
N SER A 191 -1.38 -21.60 -17.78
CA SER A 191 -0.17 -22.42 -17.76
C SER A 191 -0.49 -23.87 -17.43
N PHE A 192 0.31 -24.82 -17.93
CA PHE A 192 0.13 -26.23 -17.60
C PHE A 192 0.43 -26.46 -16.11
N ARG A 193 -0.56 -26.93 -15.34
CA ARG A 193 -0.46 -27.11 -13.88
C ARG A 193 -1.07 -28.45 -13.44
N PRO A 194 -0.34 -29.57 -13.58
CA PRO A 194 -0.87 -30.89 -13.22
C PRO A 194 -1.17 -31.03 -11.72
N SER A 195 -0.41 -30.35 -10.87
CA SER A 195 -0.64 -30.34 -9.41
C SER A 195 -1.98 -29.70 -9.00
N ALA A 196 -2.53 -28.82 -9.83
CA ALA A 196 -3.81 -28.16 -9.61
C ALA A 196 -4.95 -28.82 -10.43
N GLY A 197 -4.66 -29.89 -11.18
CA GLY A 197 -5.62 -30.58 -12.04
C GLY A 197 -5.86 -29.93 -13.40
N HIS A 198 -5.09 -28.89 -13.79
CA HIS A 198 -5.22 -28.23 -15.10
C HIS A 198 -4.33 -28.90 -16.14
N THR A 199 -4.79 -30.05 -16.65
CA THR A 199 -4.05 -30.90 -17.60
C THR A 199 -4.58 -30.79 -19.03
N HIS A 200 -5.87 -30.53 -19.21
CA HIS A 200 -6.51 -30.55 -20.53
C HIS A 200 -6.34 -29.22 -21.25
N LYS A 201 -5.64 -29.24 -22.38
CA LYS A 201 -5.41 -28.06 -23.22
C LYS A 201 -6.68 -27.71 -24.00
N ARG A 202 -7.07 -26.43 -23.97
CA ARG A 202 -8.11 -25.82 -24.78
C ARG A 202 -7.62 -24.51 -25.40
N VAL A 203 -8.38 -24.01 -26.38
CA VAL A 203 -8.09 -22.78 -27.12
C VAL A 203 -9.37 -21.96 -27.20
N THR A 204 -9.29 -20.65 -26.97
CA THR A 204 -10.45 -19.74 -27.06
C THR A 204 -10.84 -19.48 -28.51
N GLU A 205 -12.11 -19.13 -28.75
CA GLU A 205 -12.64 -18.94 -30.11
C GLU A 205 -12.09 -17.68 -30.79
N ASN A 206 -11.96 -16.55 -30.06
CA ASN A 206 -11.61 -15.26 -30.69
C ASN A 206 -10.11 -15.06 -30.84
N LEU A 207 -9.38 -15.09 -29.71
CA LEU A 207 -7.96 -14.75 -29.67
C LEU A 207 -7.04 -15.97 -29.79
N ALA A 208 -7.61 -17.17 -29.96
CA ALA A 208 -6.88 -18.43 -29.99
C ALA A 208 -5.93 -18.61 -28.80
N VAL A 209 -6.34 -18.17 -27.61
CA VAL A 209 -5.53 -18.24 -26.38
C VAL A 209 -5.55 -19.67 -25.86
N THR A 210 -4.37 -20.26 -25.66
CA THR A 210 -4.26 -21.57 -25.03
C THR A 210 -4.46 -21.47 -23.52
N PHE A 211 -5.36 -22.29 -22.98
CA PHE A 211 -5.60 -22.43 -21.55
C PHE A 211 -5.77 -23.90 -21.16
N TYR A 212 -5.63 -24.18 -19.88
CA TYR A 212 -5.66 -25.53 -19.32
C TYR A 212 -6.80 -25.65 -18.32
N VAL A 213 -7.55 -26.74 -18.40
CA VAL A 213 -8.74 -27.01 -17.59
C VAL A 213 -8.67 -28.39 -16.94
N ASN A 214 -9.58 -28.62 -15.98
CA ASN A 214 -9.75 -29.92 -15.36
C ASN A 214 -10.56 -30.88 -16.27
N GLU A 215 -10.58 -32.16 -15.91
CA GLU A 215 -11.32 -33.22 -16.64
C GLU A 215 -12.83 -32.94 -16.73
N ARG A 216 -13.42 -32.32 -15.70
CA ARG A 216 -14.87 -32.07 -15.59
C ARG A 216 -15.34 -30.80 -16.30
N PHE A 217 -14.42 -29.98 -16.81
CA PHE A 217 -14.71 -28.68 -17.39
C PHE A 217 -15.78 -28.71 -18.50
N SER A 218 -15.71 -29.72 -19.38
CA SER A 218 -16.68 -29.86 -20.49
C SER A 218 -18.09 -30.22 -20.01
N GLN A 219 -18.24 -30.78 -18.81
CA GLN A 219 -19.53 -31.08 -18.19
C GLN A 219 -20.06 -29.85 -17.43
N ASP A 220 -19.17 -29.13 -16.75
CA ASP A 220 -19.51 -27.98 -15.91
C ASP A 220 -19.79 -26.70 -16.72
N TYR A 221 -19.15 -26.55 -17.89
CA TYR A 221 -19.22 -25.34 -18.71
C TYR A 221 -19.59 -25.67 -20.16
N SER A 222 -20.84 -25.37 -20.53
CA SER A 222 -21.36 -25.53 -21.88
C SER A 222 -22.15 -24.30 -22.36
N GLY A 223 -22.26 -24.13 -23.68
CA GLY A 223 -23.03 -23.06 -24.32
C GLY A 223 -22.63 -21.65 -23.85
N ALA A 224 -23.58 -20.89 -23.31
CA ALA A 224 -23.36 -19.53 -22.85
C ALA A 224 -22.38 -19.42 -21.67
N ASN A 225 -22.28 -20.45 -20.82
CA ASN A 225 -21.34 -20.46 -19.70
C ASN A 225 -19.90 -20.62 -20.20
N LEU A 226 -19.70 -21.42 -21.24
CA LEU A 226 -18.39 -21.59 -21.87
C LEU A 226 -17.89 -20.27 -22.47
N LYS A 227 -18.75 -19.54 -23.19
CA LYS A 227 -18.40 -18.22 -23.77
C LYS A 227 -17.96 -17.21 -22.70
N ARG A 228 -18.62 -17.20 -21.53
CA ARG A 228 -18.23 -16.34 -20.41
C ARG A 228 -16.86 -16.71 -19.84
N VAL A 229 -16.56 -18.01 -19.73
CA VAL A 229 -15.24 -18.46 -19.27
C VAL A 229 -14.16 -18.12 -20.29
N GLU A 230 -14.41 -18.34 -21.59
CA GLU A 230 -13.46 -18.00 -22.65
C GLU A 230 -13.19 -16.48 -22.70
N SER A 231 -14.22 -15.65 -22.55
CA SER A 231 -14.04 -14.19 -22.40
C SER A 231 -13.16 -13.86 -21.19
N SER A 232 -13.38 -14.50 -20.04
CA SER A 232 -12.54 -14.29 -18.86
C SER A 232 -11.09 -14.74 -19.07
N VAL A 233 -10.88 -15.85 -19.79
CA VAL A 233 -9.53 -16.33 -20.17
C VAL A 233 -8.83 -15.30 -21.04
N GLU A 234 -9.54 -14.73 -22.02
CA GLU A 234 -9.01 -13.70 -22.92
C GLU A 234 -8.66 -12.41 -22.18
N ASP A 235 -9.53 -11.95 -21.27
CA ASP A 235 -9.30 -10.78 -20.43
C ASP A 235 -8.06 -10.96 -19.51
N ASP A 236 -7.96 -12.12 -18.84
CA ASP A 236 -6.83 -12.45 -17.99
C ASP A 236 -5.53 -12.56 -18.78
N TYR A 237 -5.57 -13.12 -19.98
CA TYR A 237 -4.44 -13.19 -20.89
C TYR A 237 -3.96 -11.78 -21.31
N ILE A 238 -4.88 -10.89 -21.70
CA ILE A 238 -4.55 -9.51 -22.04
C ILE A 238 -3.98 -8.76 -20.83
N SER A 239 -4.57 -8.96 -19.65
CA SER A 239 -4.07 -8.38 -18.39
C SER A 239 -2.64 -8.82 -18.10
N ASN A 240 -2.35 -10.12 -18.25
CA ASN A 240 -1.01 -10.67 -18.08
C ASN A 240 -0.01 -10.09 -19.10
N LEU A 241 -0.41 -9.99 -20.38
CA LEU A 241 0.39 -9.34 -21.41
C LEU A 241 0.71 -7.87 -21.08
N ARG A 242 -0.27 -7.09 -20.60
CA ARG A 242 -0.06 -5.70 -20.16
C ARG A 242 0.96 -5.62 -19.03
N ASN A 243 0.80 -6.48 -18.02
CA ASN A 243 1.71 -6.51 -16.87
C ASN A 243 3.14 -6.90 -17.27
N ASN A 244 3.30 -7.89 -18.16
CA ASN A 244 4.61 -8.31 -18.63
C ASN A 244 5.23 -7.27 -19.56
N CYS A 245 4.44 -6.66 -20.45
CA CYS A 245 4.89 -5.54 -21.28
C CYS A 245 5.41 -4.38 -20.43
N TRP A 246 4.69 -4.01 -19.35
CA TRP A 246 5.14 -2.98 -18.42
C TRP A 246 6.49 -3.34 -17.78
N LYS A 247 6.65 -4.58 -17.32
CA LYS A 247 7.92 -5.07 -16.75
C LYS A 247 9.08 -5.04 -17.76
N GLU A 248 8.84 -5.53 -18.98
CA GLU A 248 9.83 -5.53 -20.06
C GLU A 248 10.28 -4.10 -20.41
N LYS A 249 9.31 -3.17 -20.51
CA LYS A 249 9.59 -1.76 -20.76
C LYS A 249 10.40 -1.14 -19.62
N GLN A 250 10.00 -1.37 -18.38
CA GLN A 250 10.72 -0.87 -17.21
C GLN A 250 12.15 -1.39 -17.15
N GLN A 251 12.37 -2.68 -17.48
CA GLN A 251 13.69 -3.29 -17.53
C GLN A 251 14.56 -2.64 -18.62
N LYS A 252 14.01 -2.46 -19.83
CA LYS A 252 14.70 -1.82 -20.94
C LYS A 252 15.08 -0.37 -20.63
N GLU A 253 14.13 0.41 -20.09
CA GLU A 253 14.35 1.80 -19.69
C GLU A 253 15.38 1.92 -18.57
N GLY A 254 15.34 1.03 -17.57
CA GLY A 254 16.32 0.98 -16.50
C GLY A 254 17.75 0.73 -17.00
N LEU A 255 17.90 -0.18 -17.98
CA LEU A 255 19.20 -0.43 -18.61
C LEU A 255 19.69 0.77 -19.44
N LEU A 256 18.80 1.39 -20.22
CA LEU A 256 19.12 2.60 -20.99
C LEU A 256 19.54 3.75 -20.09
N TYR A 257 18.84 3.95 -18.97
CA TYR A 257 19.20 4.96 -17.98
C TYR A 257 20.59 4.70 -17.40
N ARG A 258 20.85 3.46 -16.94
CA ARG A 258 22.15 3.05 -16.40
C ARG A 258 23.28 3.28 -17.41
N ALA A 259 23.06 2.89 -18.67
CA ALA A 259 24.04 3.07 -19.74
C ALA A 259 24.37 4.55 -19.98
N ARG A 260 23.35 5.42 -20.02
CA ARG A 260 23.55 6.87 -20.16
C ARG A 260 24.25 7.49 -18.95
N TYR A 261 23.89 7.05 -17.74
CA TYR A 261 24.45 7.56 -16.49
C TYR A 261 25.94 7.27 -16.35
N PHE A 262 26.37 6.04 -16.67
CA PHE A 262 27.77 5.63 -16.58
C PHE A 262 28.57 5.86 -17.88
N GLY A 263 27.93 6.30 -18.97
CA GLY A 263 28.58 6.49 -20.27
C GLY A 263 28.98 5.20 -20.98
N ASP A 264 28.33 4.08 -20.67
CA ASP A 264 28.63 2.76 -21.25
C ASP A 264 27.91 2.55 -22.60
N SER A 265 28.67 2.63 -23.69
CA SER A 265 28.16 2.52 -25.06
C SER A 265 27.71 1.10 -25.43
N ASP A 266 28.38 0.07 -24.92
CA ASP A 266 28.03 -1.33 -25.21
C ASP A 266 26.70 -1.68 -24.53
N LEU A 267 26.57 -1.32 -23.24
CA LEU A 267 25.33 -1.50 -22.50
C LEU A 267 24.17 -0.75 -23.16
N TYR A 268 24.42 0.46 -23.69
CA TYR A 268 23.41 1.24 -24.40
C TYR A 268 22.93 0.52 -25.66
N GLN A 269 23.85 0.03 -26.50
CA GLN A 269 23.47 -0.70 -27.72
C GLN A 269 22.76 -2.02 -27.42
N ARG A 270 23.17 -2.73 -26.37
CA ARG A 270 22.51 -3.96 -25.92
C ARG A 270 21.10 -3.67 -25.42
N ALA A 271 20.92 -2.61 -24.63
CA ALA A 271 19.62 -2.18 -24.13
C ALA A 271 18.69 -1.73 -25.28
N GLN A 272 19.20 -1.06 -26.30
CA GLN A 272 18.41 -0.71 -27.49
C GLN A 272 17.89 -1.94 -28.24
N ARG A 273 18.75 -2.95 -28.42
CA ARG A 273 18.42 -4.23 -29.09
C ARG A 273 17.54 -5.16 -28.26
N MET A 274 17.33 -4.87 -26.98
CA MET A 274 16.42 -5.64 -26.12
C MET A 274 14.99 -5.55 -26.66
N GLY A 275 14.44 -6.69 -27.07
CA GLY A 275 13.06 -6.80 -27.52
C GLY A 275 12.07 -6.75 -26.36
N THR A 276 10.82 -6.42 -26.67
CA THR A 276 9.69 -6.42 -25.73
C THR A 276 8.57 -7.30 -26.30
N PRO A 277 8.72 -8.64 -26.26
CA PRO A 277 7.81 -9.57 -26.93
C PRO A 277 6.38 -9.52 -26.37
N SER A 278 6.20 -9.25 -25.08
CA SER A 278 4.85 -9.11 -24.50
C SER A 278 4.18 -7.84 -25.01
N CYS A 279 4.94 -6.76 -25.21
CA CYS A 279 4.41 -5.52 -25.79
C CYS A 279 4.04 -5.68 -27.27
N SER A 280 4.87 -6.37 -28.07
CA SER A 280 4.54 -6.61 -29.48
C SER A 280 3.28 -7.47 -29.58
N ARG A 281 3.19 -8.55 -28.79
CA ARG A 281 2.00 -9.41 -28.78
C ARG A 281 0.75 -8.68 -28.31
N LEU A 282 0.87 -7.79 -27.31
CA LEU A 282 -0.24 -6.96 -26.86
C LEU A 282 -0.74 -6.04 -27.99
N SER A 283 0.17 -5.42 -28.74
CA SER A 283 -0.21 -4.56 -29.86
C SER A 283 -0.91 -5.32 -30.99
N GLU A 284 -0.48 -6.56 -31.28
CA GLU A 284 -1.15 -7.45 -32.25
C GLU A 284 -2.57 -7.80 -31.81
N VAL A 285 -2.75 -8.16 -30.54
CA VAL A 285 -4.07 -8.48 -29.98
C VAL A 285 -4.99 -7.25 -30.01
N GLN A 286 -4.48 -6.07 -29.63
CA GLN A 286 -5.25 -4.83 -29.70
C GLN A 286 -5.64 -4.46 -31.14
N ALA A 287 -4.77 -4.72 -32.12
CA ALA A 287 -5.07 -4.51 -33.54
C ALA A 287 -6.14 -5.48 -34.06
N SER A 288 -6.23 -6.71 -33.52
CA SER A 288 -7.25 -7.68 -33.92
C SER A 288 -8.65 -7.44 -33.31
N LEU A 289 -8.75 -6.58 -32.29
CA LEU A 289 -10.01 -6.23 -31.62
C LEU A 289 -10.68 -4.99 -32.21
N HIS A 290 -9.99 -4.27 -33.12
CA HIS A 290 -10.47 -3.06 -33.80
C HIS A 290 -10.74 -3.34 -35.28
#